data_AF-A0A7C4KHT7-F1
#
_entry.id   AF-A0A7C4KHT7-F1
#
_cell.length_a   1.000
_cell.length_b   1.000
_cell.length_c   1.000
_cell.angle_alpha   90.00
_cell.angle_beta   90.00
_cell.angle_gamma   90.00
#
_symmetry.space_group_name_H-M   'P 1'
#
loop_
_entity.id
_entity.type
_entity.pdbx_description
1 polymer ?
#
loop_
_entity_poly.entity_id
_entity_poly.type
_entity_poly.pdbx_seq_one_letter_code
_entity_poly.pdbx_strand_id
1 'polypeptide(L)'
;DGWWGEGEVKFFIDGDTDFPTYCGTGTEDYFGGAWCFEHPRGQYGVYSTAFLGMPQVIQPDGLYRSTMRFGLYRWHVMDPIRFDKDLRATIQDLGWRSPFEGKGRYLPRQDDIATTAFWYQAEPHAPFPRLPDVNYLEVI
;
A
#
# COMPACT_ATOMS: atom_id res chain seq x y z
N ASP A 1 11.65 2.59 -15.97
CA ASP A 1 10.51 3.15 -15.23
C ASP A 1 10.56 2.77 -13.76
N GLY A 2 10.87 1.51 -13.39
CA GLY A 2 11.30 1.18 -12.00
C GLY A 2 10.24 1.46 -10.92
N TRP A 3 9.00 1.67 -11.35
CA TRP A 3 7.86 2.05 -10.53
C TRP A 3 7.57 0.99 -9.46
N TRP A 4 7.19 1.43 -8.27
CA TRP A 4 7.11 0.61 -7.06
C TRP A 4 5.68 0.17 -6.71
N GLY A 5 4.66 0.81 -7.27
CA GLY A 5 3.28 0.67 -6.82
C GLY A 5 2.40 -0.24 -7.68
N GLU A 6 2.94 -1.20 -8.42
CA GLU A 6 2.13 -2.14 -9.23
C GLU A 6 1.40 -3.18 -8.37
N GLY A 7 1.66 -3.21 -7.07
CA GLY A 7 1.12 -4.21 -6.17
C GLY A 7 -0.38 -4.09 -5.92
N GLU A 8 -1.08 -5.21 -6.04
CA GLU A 8 -2.52 -5.27 -5.81
C GLU A 8 -2.84 -5.21 -4.31
N VAL A 9 -3.90 -4.46 -3.96
CA VAL A 9 -4.55 -4.58 -2.64
C VAL A 9 -5.62 -5.65 -2.73
N LYS A 10 -5.58 -6.62 -1.81
CA LYS A 10 -6.46 -7.80 -1.80
C LYS A 10 -7.18 -7.93 -0.47
N PHE A 11 -8.46 -8.24 -0.52
CA PHE A 11 -9.28 -8.56 0.64
C PHE A 11 -9.84 -9.96 0.51
N PHE A 12 -9.51 -10.81 1.47
CA PHE A 12 -10.04 -12.15 1.66
C PHE A 12 -11.08 -12.06 2.78
N ILE A 13 -12.31 -12.46 2.49
CA ILE A 13 -13.46 -12.24 3.37
C ILE A 13 -14.10 -13.60 3.69
N ASP A 14 -14.41 -13.81 4.96
CA ASP A 14 -15.25 -14.91 5.45
C ASP A 14 -14.84 -16.32 4.99
N GLY A 15 -13.53 -16.61 5.10
CA GLY A 15 -12.96 -17.92 4.81
C GLY A 15 -12.30 -18.06 3.43
N ASP A 16 -12.21 -16.98 2.65
CA ASP A 16 -11.43 -16.95 1.41
C ASP A 16 -9.95 -17.32 1.64
N THR A 17 -9.44 -18.32 0.90
CA THR A 17 -8.05 -18.76 1.01
C THR A 17 -7.22 -18.36 -0.21
N ASP A 18 -7.49 -18.99 -1.35
CA ASP A 18 -6.63 -18.95 -2.54
C ASP A 18 -6.90 -17.72 -3.40
N PHE A 19 -8.14 -17.24 -3.39
CA PHE A 19 -8.61 -16.12 -4.18
C PHE A 19 -9.28 -15.08 -3.28
N PRO A 20 -8.95 -13.79 -3.43
CA PRO A 20 -9.60 -12.74 -2.66
C PRO A 20 -10.97 -12.40 -3.24
N THR A 21 -11.95 -12.10 -2.37
CA THR A 21 -13.23 -11.49 -2.77
C THR A 21 -13.03 -10.16 -3.50
N TYR A 22 -12.08 -9.33 -3.05
CA TYR A 22 -11.71 -8.08 -3.73
C TYR A 22 -10.24 -8.07 -4.12
N CYS A 23 -9.97 -7.81 -5.40
CA CYS A 23 -8.62 -7.67 -5.95
C CYS A 23 -8.51 -6.32 -6.66
N GLY A 24 -7.63 -5.45 -6.17
CA GLY A 24 -7.25 -4.21 -6.85
C GLY A 24 -6.34 -4.47 -8.05
N THR A 25 -5.97 -3.40 -8.74
CA THR A 25 -5.15 -3.43 -9.96
C THR A 25 -3.73 -2.89 -9.76
N GLY A 26 -3.54 -2.05 -8.74
CA GLY A 26 -2.28 -1.40 -8.40
C GLY A 26 -2.43 -0.66 -7.08
N THR A 27 -1.30 -0.31 -6.46
CA THR A 27 -1.26 0.43 -5.21
C THR A 27 -1.72 1.85 -5.45
N GLU A 28 -1.29 2.49 -6.54
CA GLU A 28 -1.76 3.84 -6.87
C GLU A 28 -3.25 3.88 -7.10
N ASP A 29 -3.78 2.88 -7.81
CA ASP A 29 -5.20 2.80 -8.15
C ASP A 29 -6.03 2.68 -6.88
N TYR A 30 -5.61 1.84 -5.94
CA TYR A 30 -6.30 1.67 -4.66
C TYR A 30 -6.29 2.95 -3.83
N PHE A 31 -5.22 3.75 -3.91
CA PHE A 31 -5.17 5.03 -3.22
C PHE A 31 -5.75 6.19 -4.02
N GLY A 32 -6.31 5.97 -5.22
CA GLY A 32 -6.98 6.98 -6.07
C GLY A 32 -6.05 7.81 -6.96
N GLY A 33 -4.82 7.34 -7.14
CA GLY A 33 -3.93 7.79 -8.19
C GLY A 33 -4.20 7.08 -9.52
N ALA A 34 -3.37 7.40 -10.49
CA ALA A 34 -3.20 6.67 -11.74
C ALA A 34 -1.81 7.01 -12.28
N TRP A 35 -1.28 6.20 -13.21
CA TRP A 35 -0.04 6.51 -13.94
C TRP A 35 1.11 6.89 -13.00
N CYS A 36 1.41 6.03 -12.01
CA CYS A 36 2.49 6.26 -11.03
C CYS A 36 2.34 7.54 -10.17
N PHE A 37 1.11 8.07 -10.02
CA PHE A 37 0.85 9.40 -9.44
C PHE A 37 1.58 10.55 -10.16
N GLU A 38 1.92 10.40 -11.44
CA GLU A 38 2.68 11.40 -12.18
C GLU A 38 1.80 12.63 -12.48
N HIS A 39 2.05 13.74 -11.77
CA HIS A 39 1.40 15.02 -12.04
C HIS A 39 2.14 16.21 -11.40
N PRO A 40 2.68 17.17 -12.18
CA PRO A 40 2.81 17.15 -13.64
C PRO A 40 3.82 16.09 -14.10
N ARG A 41 3.97 15.93 -15.42
CA ARG A 41 4.93 14.98 -16.01
C ARG A 41 6.34 15.15 -15.39
N GLY A 42 6.93 14.04 -14.97
CA GLY A 42 8.23 13.93 -14.32
C GLY A 42 8.20 14.14 -12.80
N GLN A 43 7.03 14.33 -12.19
CA GLN A 43 6.90 14.62 -10.76
C GLN A 43 5.74 13.85 -10.14
N TYR A 44 5.89 13.50 -8.86
CA TYR A 44 4.78 12.96 -8.09
C TYR A 44 3.80 14.08 -7.72
N GLY A 45 2.53 13.89 -8.08
CA GLY A 45 1.43 14.76 -7.68
C GLY A 45 0.95 14.42 -6.29
N VAL A 46 1.36 15.19 -5.28
CA VAL A 46 0.77 15.10 -3.94
C VAL A 46 -0.65 15.62 -3.95
N TYR A 47 -1.53 14.96 -3.20
CA TYR A 47 -2.91 15.39 -3.05
C TYR A 47 -3.52 14.87 -1.76
N SER A 48 -4.61 15.52 -1.34
CA SER A 48 -5.36 15.17 -0.14
C SER A 48 -6.85 15.43 -0.39
N THR A 49 -7.67 14.42 -0.08
CA THR A 49 -9.13 14.51 -0.10
C THR A 49 -9.71 14.07 1.25
N ALA A 50 -11.03 14.10 1.41
CA ALA A 50 -11.66 13.68 2.65
C ALA A 50 -11.38 12.20 3.01
N PHE A 51 -11.28 11.31 2.01
CA PHE A 51 -11.25 9.87 2.24
C PHE A 51 -10.02 9.17 1.70
N LEU A 52 -9.24 9.78 0.81
CA LEU A 52 -8.00 9.18 0.30
C LEU A 52 -6.99 10.23 -0.14
N GLY A 53 -5.70 9.87 -0.19
CA GLY A 53 -4.67 10.75 -0.70
C GLY A 53 -3.25 10.21 -0.62
N MET A 54 -2.35 10.93 -1.29
CA MET A 54 -0.90 10.80 -1.16
C MET A 54 -0.32 12.15 -0.70
N PRO A 55 -0.47 12.54 0.58
CA PRO A 55 -0.08 13.86 1.05
C PRO A 55 1.44 14.01 1.23
N GLN A 56 2.19 12.89 1.31
CA GLN A 56 3.61 12.92 1.62
C GLN A 56 4.42 12.23 0.53
N VAL A 57 5.33 12.99 -0.07
CA VAL A 57 6.40 12.51 -0.94
C VAL A 57 7.70 13.14 -0.43
N ILE A 58 8.55 12.33 0.21
CA ILE A 58 9.86 12.77 0.70
C ILE A 58 10.89 12.36 -0.34
N GLN A 59 11.45 13.35 -1.03
CA GLN A 59 12.48 13.13 -2.03
C GLN A 59 13.85 12.90 -1.36
N PRO A 60 14.71 12.07 -1.95
CA PRO A 60 16.08 11.95 -1.50
C PRO A 60 16.85 13.27 -1.71
N ASP A 61 17.81 13.55 -0.84
CA ASP A 61 18.73 14.69 -0.96
C ASP A 61 20.07 14.32 -1.62
N GLY A 62 20.27 13.03 -1.90
CA GLY A 62 21.47 12.48 -2.55
C GLY A 62 22.68 12.30 -1.63
N LEU A 63 22.57 12.58 -0.33
CA LEU A 63 23.65 12.43 0.63
C LEU A 63 23.21 11.74 1.93
N TYR A 64 22.36 12.38 2.72
CA TYR A 64 21.95 11.89 4.04
C TYR A 64 20.57 11.22 4.02
N ARG A 65 19.71 11.62 3.08
CA ARG A 65 18.41 11.02 2.79
C ARG A 65 18.49 10.42 1.40
N SER A 66 18.96 9.18 1.32
CA SER A 66 19.14 8.49 0.04
C SER A 66 17.87 7.81 -0.47
N THR A 67 16.86 7.62 0.40
CA THR A 67 15.62 6.90 0.07
C THR A 67 14.47 7.86 -0.20
N MET A 68 13.65 7.49 -1.18
CA MET A 68 12.37 8.13 -1.42
C MET A 68 11.30 7.49 -0.52
N ARG A 69 10.44 8.30 0.09
CA ARG A 69 9.41 7.82 1.03
C ARG A 69 8.05 8.39 0.66
N PHE A 70 7.00 7.58 0.81
CA PHE A 70 5.63 7.92 0.46
C PHE A 70 4.72 7.72 1.66
N GLY A 71 3.79 8.67 1.86
CA GLY A 71 2.69 8.53 2.81
C GLY A 71 1.38 8.53 2.06
N LEU A 72 0.59 7.49 2.29
CA LEU A 72 -0.70 7.23 1.64
C LEU A 72 -1.78 7.00 2.69
N TYR A 73 -3.02 7.37 2.40
CA TYR A 73 -4.17 7.02 3.23
C TYR A 73 -5.41 6.72 2.41
N ARG A 74 -6.25 5.83 2.95
CA ARG A 74 -7.61 5.57 2.46
C ARG A 74 -8.53 5.22 3.64
N TRP A 75 -9.69 5.86 3.68
CA TRP A 75 -10.74 5.67 4.67
C TRP A 75 -11.97 5.10 4.00
N HIS A 76 -12.32 3.87 4.37
CA HIS A 76 -13.54 3.20 3.90
C HIS A 76 -14.78 3.61 4.71
N VAL A 77 -15.11 4.92 4.70
CA VAL A 77 -16.25 5.46 5.45
C VAL A 77 -17.56 5.20 4.71
N MET A 78 -17.61 5.58 3.44
CA MET A 78 -18.81 5.41 2.59
C MET A 78 -18.87 4.01 1.96
N ASP A 79 -17.74 3.33 1.89
CA ASP A 79 -17.51 2.03 1.25
C ASP A 79 -16.81 1.04 2.20
N PRO A 80 -17.36 0.75 3.40
CA PRO A 80 -16.73 -0.15 4.36
C PRO A 80 -16.62 -1.57 3.80
N ILE A 81 -15.44 -2.19 4.00
CA ILE A 81 -15.20 -3.61 3.75
C ILE A 81 -15.79 -4.40 4.92
N ARG A 82 -16.89 -5.10 4.68
CA ARG A 82 -17.63 -5.86 5.71
C ARG A 82 -17.22 -7.33 5.69
N PHE A 83 -17.28 -7.95 6.86
CA PHE A 83 -17.02 -9.37 7.08
C PHE A 83 -17.88 -9.86 8.25
N ASP A 84 -18.26 -11.14 8.23
CA ASP A 84 -19.04 -11.80 9.28
C ASP A 84 -18.17 -12.68 10.21
N LYS A 85 -17.09 -13.27 9.68
CA LYS A 85 -16.23 -14.25 10.38
C LYS A 85 -14.79 -13.79 10.47
N ASP A 86 -14.18 -13.47 9.33
CA ASP A 86 -12.78 -13.11 9.25
C ASP A 86 -12.48 -12.19 8.07
N LEU A 87 -11.46 -11.36 8.25
CA LEU A 87 -10.97 -10.45 7.23
C LEU A 87 -9.44 -10.53 7.20
N ARG A 88 -8.90 -10.80 6.02
CA ARG A 88 -7.46 -10.65 5.75
C ARG A 88 -7.27 -9.67 4.60
N ALA A 89 -6.61 -8.56 4.88
CA ALA A 89 -6.19 -7.59 3.87
C ALA A 89 -4.68 -7.73 3.62
N THR A 90 -4.28 -7.70 2.36
CA THR A 90 -2.87 -7.74 1.95
C THR A 90 -2.60 -6.71 0.86
N ILE A 91 -1.41 -6.13 0.87
CA ILE A 91 -0.88 -5.34 -0.24
C ILE A 91 0.39 -6.01 -0.74
N GLN A 92 0.55 -6.13 -2.05
CA GLN A 92 1.77 -6.67 -2.63
C GLN A 92 2.84 -5.59 -2.71
N ASP A 93 4.06 -5.91 -2.31
CA ASP A 93 5.22 -5.08 -2.60
C ASP A 93 5.78 -5.45 -3.98
N LEU A 94 5.22 -4.84 -5.03
CA LEU A 94 5.44 -5.24 -6.41
C LEU A 94 5.65 -4.01 -7.30
N GLY A 95 6.71 -4.04 -8.11
CA GLY A 95 7.00 -2.98 -9.07
C GLY A 95 7.43 -3.49 -10.43
N TRP A 96 7.90 -2.59 -11.28
CA TRP A 96 8.51 -2.93 -12.57
C TRP A 96 10.02 -3.10 -12.44
N ARG A 97 10.56 -4.18 -13.02
CA ARG A 97 11.99 -4.29 -13.34
C ARG A 97 12.26 -4.07 -14.81
N SER A 98 13.54 -3.95 -15.15
CA SER A 98 14.01 -3.84 -16.53
C SER A 98 13.39 -4.95 -17.40
N PRO A 99 12.87 -4.58 -18.58
CA PRO A 99 12.31 -5.55 -19.51
C PRO A 99 13.41 -6.52 -19.97
N PHE A 100 13.00 -7.73 -20.33
CA PHE A 100 13.89 -8.73 -20.91
C PHE A 100 13.26 -9.21 -22.21
N GLU A 101 14.03 -9.14 -23.30
CA GLU A 101 13.56 -9.47 -24.65
C GLU A 101 12.27 -8.74 -25.04
N GLY A 102 12.18 -7.44 -24.68
CA GLY A 102 11.01 -6.60 -24.99
C GLY A 102 9.77 -6.86 -24.14
N LYS A 103 9.83 -7.78 -23.18
CA LYS A 103 8.70 -8.10 -22.29
C LYS A 103 8.82 -7.37 -20.95
N GLY A 104 7.73 -6.76 -20.51
CA GLY A 104 7.59 -6.25 -19.14
C GLY A 104 7.70 -7.37 -18.12
N ARG A 105 8.27 -7.06 -16.96
CA ARG A 105 8.47 -8.04 -15.88
C ARG A 105 8.22 -7.40 -14.53
N TYR A 106 7.43 -8.08 -13.71
CA TYR A 106 7.25 -7.69 -12.32
C TYR A 106 8.50 -7.96 -11.49
N LEU A 107 8.69 -7.11 -10.50
CA LEU A 107 9.73 -7.17 -9.48
C LEU A 107 9.02 -7.30 -8.13
N PRO A 108 9.05 -8.47 -7.49
CA PRO A 108 8.81 -8.57 -6.05
C PRO A 108 9.89 -7.73 -5.34
N ARG A 109 9.45 -6.79 -4.53
CA ARG A 109 10.31 -5.82 -3.85
C ARG A 109 10.53 -6.24 -2.39
N GLN A 110 11.36 -5.46 -1.70
CA GLN A 110 11.70 -5.63 -0.28
C GLN A 110 11.76 -4.25 0.38
N ASP A 111 10.72 -3.46 0.12
CA ASP A 111 10.60 -2.11 0.67
C ASP A 111 10.27 -2.16 2.15
N ASP A 112 10.68 -1.11 2.87
CA ASP A 112 10.27 -0.92 4.26
C ASP A 112 8.85 -0.34 4.29
N ILE A 113 7.90 -1.11 4.84
CA ILE A 113 6.48 -0.80 4.82
C ILE A 113 5.92 -0.87 6.24
N ALA A 114 5.39 0.26 6.70
CA ALA A 114 4.58 0.35 7.92
C ALA A 114 3.15 0.72 7.56
N THR A 115 2.17 0.03 8.17
CA THR A 115 0.74 0.33 7.99
C THR A 115 0.03 0.41 9.33
N THR A 116 -1.09 1.13 9.35
CA THR A 116 -2.03 1.13 10.47
C THR A 116 -3.42 0.93 9.91
N ALA A 117 -4.12 -0.08 10.40
CA ALA A 117 -5.48 -0.39 10.00
C ALA A 117 -6.45 -0.03 11.12
N PHE A 118 -7.60 0.52 10.75
CA PHE A 118 -8.70 0.83 11.66
C PHE A 118 -9.92 0.01 11.24
N TRP A 119 -10.53 -0.69 12.19
CA TRP A 119 -11.73 -1.48 11.95
C TRP A 119 -12.61 -1.51 13.19
N TYR A 120 -13.85 -1.95 12.99
CA TYR A 120 -14.79 -2.24 14.06
C TYR A 120 -15.22 -3.71 13.92
N GLN A 121 -15.30 -4.40 15.05
CA GLN A 121 -15.83 -5.76 15.11
C GLN A 121 -16.56 -5.99 16.42
N ALA A 122 -17.45 -6.98 16.43
CA ALA A 122 -18.03 -7.47 17.67
C ALA A 122 -17.00 -8.32 18.45
N GLU A 123 -17.18 -8.38 19.77
CA GLU A 123 -16.41 -9.25 20.63
C GLU A 123 -16.91 -10.71 20.56
N PRO A 124 -16.03 -11.71 20.76
CA PRO A 124 -14.60 -11.57 21.05
C PRO A 124 -13.75 -11.32 19.79
N HIS A 125 -12.73 -10.48 19.91
CA HIS A 125 -11.69 -10.34 18.88
C HIS A 125 -10.45 -11.22 19.14
N ALA A 126 -9.68 -11.48 18.08
CA ALA A 126 -8.36 -12.12 18.20
C ALA A 126 -7.41 -11.20 19.00
N PRO A 127 -6.55 -11.74 19.87
CA PRO A 127 -5.59 -10.91 20.61
C PRO A 127 -4.67 -10.17 19.64
N PHE A 128 -4.32 -8.93 19.98
CA PHE A 128 -3.38 -8.15 19.19
C PHE A 128 -1.97 -8.74 19.28
N PRO A 129 -1.17 -8.67 18.19
CA PRO A 129 0.24 -8.99 18.25
C PRO A 129 0.95 -8.05 19.23
N ARG A 130 2.08 -8.52 19.79
CA ARG A 130 2.90 -7.69 20.67
C ARG A 130 3.49 -6.54 19.88
N LEU A 131 3.38 -5.32 20.42
CA LEU A 131 4.06 -4.15 19.86
C LEU A 131 5.58 -4.37 19.85
N PRO A 132 6.28 -4.15 18.72
CA PRO A 132 7.73 -4.21 18.67
C PRO A 132 8.39 -3.15 19.58
N ASP A 133 9.70 -3.32 19.83
CA ASP A 133 10.46 -2.34 20.62
C ASP A 133 10.78 -1.07 19.82
N VAL A 134 11.32 -0.06 20.52
CA VAL A 134 11.61 1.25 19.96
C VAL A 134 12.63 1.23 18.81
N ASN A 135 13.59 0.30 18.83
CA ASN A 135 14.61 0.20 17.78
C ASN A 135 14.04 -0.46 16.53
N TYR A 136 13.12 -1.42 16.70
CA TYR A 136 12.39 -1.99 15.56
C TYR A 136 11.49 -0.94 14.88
N LEU A 137 10.90 -0.04 15.66
CA LEU A 137 10.01 1.01 15.16
C LEU A 137 10.76 2.27 14.67
N GLU A 138 12.09 2.29 14.79
CA GLU A 138 12.90 3.41 14.32
C GLU A 138 12.87 3.48 12.79
N VAL A 139 12.61 4.68 12.25
CA VAL A 139 12.67 4.93 10.81
C VAL A 139 14.12 5.20 10.43
N ILE A 140 14.77 4.21 9.80
CA ILE A 140 16.18 4.25 9.39
C ILE A 140 16.35 4.99 8.05
#